data_AF-A0A9R0Z103-F1
#
_entry.id   AF-A0A9R0Z103-F1
#
_cell.length_a   1.000
_cell.length_b   1.000
_cell.length_c   1.000
_cell.angle_alpha   90.00
_cell.angle_beta   90.00
_cell.angle_gamma   90.00
#
_symmetry.space_group_name_H-M   'P 1'
#
loop_
_entity.id
_entity.type
_entity.pdbx_description
1 polymer ?
#
loop_
_entity_poly.entity_id
_entity_poly.type
_entity_poly.pdbx_seq_one_letter_code
_entity_poly.pdbx_strand_id
1 'polypeptide(L)'
;MEACEVTRLQEELLWAALSSTSPRDACRAAAVSPAFRVAADSDALWACFLPCGRDLLPLADGESTPCRKKDLFLRLSGSPVLLPCGLVSMWLDRETAAKCYMVAARELSIAWRDTPQHWTWIPLEDSRFSDSAELIWVCWLEIRGKIHSKMLSQGSTYAVYTVYKLAEEPDGLNFPVNASVSVGGSILASKVCLQRDPHMIHPEDVALPHQRVDGWMELELGEFVCEAGEDGDVSFGLSETESLYCKSGLILQGIEIRCKN
;
A
#
# COMPACT_ATOMS: atom_id res chain seq x y z
N MET A 1 20.88 -29.42 -37.18
CA MET A 1 20.06 -28.46 -36.41
C MET A 1 19.62 -29.22 -35.18
N GLU A 2 20.44 -29.18 -34.13
CA GLU A 2 20.05 -29.72 -32.83
C GLU A 2 18.97 -28.80 -32.24
N ALA A 3 17.76 -29.32 -32.11
CA ALA A 3 16.78 -28.71 -31.24
C ALA A 3 17.31 -28.87 -29.81
N CYS A 4 17.68 -27.75 -29.18
CA CYS A 4 18.06 -27.72 -27.77
C CYS A 4 16.82 -28.09 -26.95
N GLU A 5 16.68 -29.38 -26.64
CA GLU A 5 15.57 -29.93 -25.88
C GLU A 5 15.68 -29.52 -24.42
N VAL A 6 15.00 -28.42 -24.07
CA VAL A 6 14.76 -27.98 -22.68
C VAL A 6 14.10 -29.08 -21.83
N THR A 7 13.51 -30.10 -22.46
CA THR A 7 12.93 -31.29 -21.82
C THR A 7 13.95 -32.22 -21.13
N ARG A 8 15.26 -32.00 -21.30
CA ARG A 8 16.32 -32.79 -20.65
C ARG A 8 16.93 -32.16 -19.39
N LEU A 9 16.52 -30.94 -19.03
CA LEU A 9 16.96 -30.33 -17.78
C LEU A 9 16.29 -31.05 -16.61
N GLN A 10 17.07 -31.47 -15.62
CA GLN A 10 16.51 -31.97 -14.35
C GLN A 10 15.62 -30.88 -13.75
N GLU A 11 14.49 -31.28 -13.14
CA GLU A 11 13.52 -30.38 -12.50
C GLU A 11 14.20 -29.42 -11.51
N GLU A 12 15.31 -29.84 -10.90
CA GLU A 12 16.15 -29.03 -10.01
C GLU A 12 16.75 -27.78 -10.67
N LEU A 13 17.14 -27.86 -11.96
CA LEU A 13 17.69 -26.71 -12.69
C LEU A 13 16.59 -25.73 -13.10
N LEU A 14 15.41 -26.26 -13.46
CA LEU A 14 14.23 -25.43 -13.73
C LEU A 14 13.78 -24.71 -12.46
N TRP A 15 13.77 -25.42 -11.33
CA TRP A 15 13.48 -24.84 -10.03
C TRP A 15 14.48 -23.74 -9.65
N ALA A 16 15.79 -23.99 -9.76
CA ALA A 16 16.82 -23.02 -9.39
C ALA A 16 16.78 -21.75 -10.26
N ALA A 17 16.45 -21.90 -11.53
CA ALA A 17 16.19 -20.77 -12.41
C ALA A 17 14.96 -19.99 -11.92
N LEU A 18 13.83 -20.66 -11.69
CA LEU A 18 12.59 -20.02 -11.25
C LEU A 18 12.67 -19.36 -9.87
N SER A 19 13.42 -19.93 -8.92
CA SER A 19 13.56 -19.37 -7.57
C SER A 19 14.29 -18.04 -7.54
N SER A 20 14.99 -17.71 -8.62
CA SER A 20 15.70 -16.45 -8.82
C SER A 20 14.88 -15.43 -9.64
N THR A 21 13.62 -15.75 -9.96
CA THR A 21 12.72 -14.90 -10.75
C THR A 21 11.57 -14.35 -9.90
N SER A 22 10.63 -13.65 -10.52
CA SER A 22 9.42 -13.15 -9.85
C SER A 22 8.28 -14.19 -9.83
N PRO A 23 7.31 -14.11 -8.90
CA PRO A 23 6.07 -14.88 -8.96
C PRO A 23 5.37 -14.81 -10.33
N ARG A 24 5.42 -13.64 -10.97
CA ARG A 24 4.89 -13.42 -12.32
C ARG A 24 5.60 -14.29 -13.35
N ASP A 25 6.93 -14.33 -13.30
CA ASP A 25 7.74 -15.11 -14.25
C ASP A 25 7.53 -16.61 -14.05
N ALA A 26 7.42 -17.06 -12.80
CA ALA A 26 7.06 -18.44 -12.48
C ALA A 26 5.68 -18.82 -13.06
N CYS A 27 4.68 -17.95 -12.92
CA CYS A 27 3.36 -18.17 -13.52
C CYS A 27 3.41 -18.22 -15.06
N ARG A 28 4.21 -17.35 -15.69
CA ARG A 28 4.38 -17.34 -17.14
C ARG A 28 5.11 -18.59 -17.64
N ALA A 29 6.16 -19.03 -16.94
CA ALA A 29 6.90 -20.23 -17.26
C ALA A 29 6.01 -21.49 -17.20
N ALA A 30 5.09 -21.56 -16.24
CA ALA A 30 4.13 -22.67 -16.11
C ALA A 30 3.25 -22.90 -17.35
N ALA A 31 3.07 -21.87 -18.19
CA ALA A 31 2.31 -21.96 -19.44
C ALA A 31 3.16 -22.49 -20.62
N VAL A 32 4.49 -22.48 -20.50
CA VAL A 32 5.42 -22.83 -21.60
C VAL A 32 5.50 -24.33 -21.82
N SER A 33 5.54 -25.14 -20.75
CA SER A 33 5.60 -26.60 -20.85
C SER A 33 5.07 -27.31 -19.60
N PRO A 34 4.70 -28.61 -19.69
CA PRO A 34 4.32 -29.39 -18.52
C PRO A 34 5.42 -29.47 -17.45
N ALA A 35 6.70 -29.56 -17.85
CA ALA A 35 7.82 -29.61 -16.91
C ALA A 35 7.96 -28.31 -16.11
N PHE A 36 7.82 -27.14 -16.78
CA PHE A 36 7.80 -25.86 -16.09
C PHE A 36 6.57 -25.72 -15.18
N ARG A 37 5.42 -26.27 -15.57
CA ARG A 37 4.22 -26.27 -14.72
C ARG A 37 4.45 -27.00 -13.42
N VAL A 38 5.02 -28.20 -13.47
CA VAL A 38 5.35 -28.99 -12.27
C VAL A 38 6.35 -28.23 -11.38
N ALA A 39 7.40 -27.65 -11.97
CA ALA A 39 8.37 -26.84 -11.22
C ALA A 39 7.73 -25.58 -10.60
N ALA A 40 6.84 -24.90 -11.32
CA ALA A 40 6.14 -23.70 -10.87
C ALA A 40 5.00 -23.97 -9.87
N ASP A 41 4.56 -25.23 -9.72
CA ASP A 41 3.60 -25.67 -8.71
C ASP A 41 4.29 -26.16 -7.42
N SER A 42 5.62 -26.18 -7.38
CA SER A 42 6.39 -26.64 -6.22
C SER A 42 6.33 -25.67 -5.03
N ASP A 43 5.94 -26.17 -3.85
CA ASP A 43 5.96 -25.37 -2.62
C ASP A 43 7.36 -24.84 -2.27
N ALA A 44 8.42 -25.55 -2.65
CA ALA A 44 9.79 -25.08 -2.43
C ALA A 44 10.08 -23.77 -3.18
N LEU A 45 9.49 -23.60 -4.37
CA LEU A 45 9.61 -22.37 -5.15
C LEU A 45 8.87 -21.22 -4.47
N TRP A 46 7.59 -21.44 -4.11
CA TRP A 46 6.76 -20.41 -3.47
C TRP A 46 7.27 -20.02 -2.08
N ALA A 47 8.07 -20.89 -1.44
CA ALA A 47 8.81 -20.54 -0.23
C ALA A 47 9.82 -19.41 -0.41
N CYS A 48 10.40 -19.28 -1.61
CA CYS A 48 11.36 -18.23 -1.93
C CYS A 48 10.69 -16.88 -2.17
N PHE A 49 9.41 -16.89 -2.59
CA PHE A 49 8.64 -15.67 -2.85
C PHE A 49 7.91 -15.15 -1.63
N LEU A 50 7.53 -16.03 -0.70
CA LEU A 50 6.91 -15.61 0.54
C LEU A 50 7.96 -14.99 1.48
N PRO A 51 7.61 -13.92 2.21
CA PRO A 51 8.42 -13.48 3.34
C PRO A 51 8.66 -14.66 4.28
N CYS A 52 9.86 -14.76 4.87
CA CYS A 52 10.15 -15.86 5.79
C CYS A 52 9.08 -15.89 6.88
N GLY A 53 8.67 -17.08 7.36
CA GLY A 53 7.57 -17.19 8.33
C GLY A 53 7.79 -16.43 9.66
N ARG A 54 9.00 -15.93 9.93
CA ARG A 54 9.32 -15.01 11.04
C ARG A 54 9.09 -13.53 10.71
N ASP A 55 9.03 -13.18 9.43
CA ASP A 55 8.86 -11.83 8.89
C ASP A 55 7.40 -11.53 8.50
N LEU A 56 6.54 -12.55 8.50
CA LEU A 56 5.10 -12.39 8.42
C LEU A 56 4.56 -12.08 9.82
N LEU A 57 3.92 -10.91 9.93
CA LEU A 57 3.23 -10.53 11.16
C LEU A 57 2.05 -11.48 11.42
N PRO A 58 1.72 -11.75 12.69
CA PRO A 58 0.53 -12.54 13.01
C PRO A 58 -0.70 -11.92 12.34
N LEU A 59 -1.59 -12.75 11.80
CA LEU A 59 -2.86 -12.29 11.24
C LEU A 59 -3.90 -12.13 12.35
N ALA A 60 -4.91 -11.30 12.11
CA ALA A 60 -6.06 -11.16 13.01
C ALA A 60 -6.88 -12.47 13.11
N ASP A 61 -7.64 -12.60 14.20
CA ASP A 61 -8.52 -13.74 14.42
C ASP A 61 -9.54 -13.90 13.28
N GLY A 62 -9.66 -15.12 12.75
CA GLY A 62 -10.56 -15.44 11.63
C GLY A 62 -9.90 -15.47 10.25
N GLU A 63 -8.63 -15.05 10.14
CA GLU A 63 -7.87 -15.19 8.89
C GLU A 63 -7.32 -16.62 8.74
N SER A 64 -7.72 -17.31 7.67
CA SER A 64 -7.24 -18.66 7.36
C SER A 64 -5.91 -18.61 6.62
N THR A 65 -4.90 -19.31 7.12
CA THR A 65 -3.62 -19.52 6.44
C THR A 65 -3.63 -20.87 5.70
N PRO A 66 -3.64 -20.88 4.35
CA PRO A 66 -3.57 -22.13 3.59
C PRO A 66 -2.28 -22.90 3.91
N CYS A 67 -2.35 -24.24 3.89
CA CYS A 67 -1.17 -25.08 4.12
C CYS A 67 -0.16 -25.03 2.98
N ARG A 68 -0.62 -24.86 1.73
CA ARG A 68 0.24 -24.75 0.55
C ARG A 68 0.75 -23.32 0.38
N LYS A 69 2.02 -23.18 0.03
CA LYS A 69 2.69 -21.87 -0.06
C LYS A 69 2.19 -21.07 -1.26
N LYS A 70 1.92 -21.74 -2.37
CA LYS A 70 1.26 -21.12 -3.53
C LYS A 70 -0.11 -20.55 -3.17
N ASP A 71 -0.93 -21.34 -2.48
CA ASP A 71 -2.28 -20.92 -2.09
C ASP A 71 -2.22 -19.77 -1.07
N LEU A 72 -1.26 -19.79 -0.15
CA LEU A 72 -1.00 -18.68 0.76
C LEU A 72 -0.61 -17.40 0.02
N PHE A 73 0.29 -17.48 -0.97
CA PHE A 73 0.64 -16.33 -1.81
C PHE A 73 -0.59 -15.78 -2.55
N LEU A 74 -1.40 -16.66 -3.15
CA LEU A 74 -2.62 -16.26 -3.86
C LEU A 74 -3.64 -15.62 -2.91
N ARG A 75 -3.74 -16.10 -1.65
CA ARG A 75 -4.59 -15.49 -0.63
C ARG A 75 -4.10 -14.10 -0.24
N LEU A 76 -2.80 -13.94 0.03
CA LEU A 76 -2.20 -12.68 0.48
C LEU A 76 -2.08 -11.64 -0.63
N SER A 77 -2.00 -12.05 -1.89
CA SER A 77 -1.98 -11.15 -3.05
C SER A 77 -3.36 -10.95 -3.69
N GLY A 78 -4.34 -11.75 -3.26
CA GLY A 78 -5.73 -11.72 -3.72
C GLY A 78 -6.54 -10.62 -3.06
N SER A 79 -6.42 -10.50 -1.74
CA SER A 79 -7.10 -9.48 -0.94
C SER A 79 -6.32 -9.13 0.32
N PRO A 80 -6.45 -7.90 0.84
CA PRO A 80 -5.83 -7.50 2.11
C PRO A 80 -6.27 -8.39 3.28
N VAL A 81 -5.36 -8.60 4.21
CA VAL A 81 -5.59 -9.27 5.50
C VAL A 81 -5.35 -8.28 6.64
N LEU A 82 -6.12 -8.36 7.71
CA LEU A 82 -5.91 -7.51 8.90
C LEU A 82 -4.83 -8.08 9.82
N LEU A 83 -4.04 -7.18 10.40
CA LEU A 83 -3.10 -7.48 11.49
C LEU A 83 -3.84 -7.45 12.85
N PRO A 84 -3.25 -7.93 13.97
CA PRO A 84 -4.00 -8.29 15.18
C PRO A 84 -4.76 -7.15 15.86
N CYS A 85 -4.35 -5.89 15.68
CA CYS A 85 -5.08 -4.73 16.19
C CYS A 85 -6.26 -4.29 15.29
N GLY A 86 -6.38 -4.85 14.08
CA GLY A 86 -7.40 -4.46 13.10
C GLY A 86 -7.19 -3.08 12.49
N LEU A 87 -6.13 -2.35 12.84
CA LEU A 87 -5.87 -0.98 12.37
C LEU A 87 -4.83 -0.90 11.24
N VAL A 88 -4.23 -2.03 10.90
CA VAL A 88 -3.30 -2.16 9.78
C VAL A 88 -3.71 -3.36 8.95
N SER A 89 -3.82 -3.17 7.64
CA SER A 89 -4.01 -4.26 6.69
C SER A 89 -2.72 -4.49 5.89
N MET A 90 -2.49 -5.72 5.47
CA MET A 90 -1.31 -6.15 4.72
C MET A 90 -1.71 -7.00 3.52
N TRP A 91 -0.96 -6.92 2.43
CA TRP A 91 -1.06 -7.82 1.28
C TRP A 91 0.30 -7.95 0.60
N LEU A 92 0.43 -8.91 -0.30
CA LEU A 92 1.62 -9.05 -1.15
C LEU A 92 1.34 -8.45 -2.53
N ASP A 93 2.30 -7.70 -3.05
CA ASP A 93 2.30 -7.32 -4.45
C ASP A 93 2.34 -8.59 -5.32
N ARG A 94 1.48 -8.65 -6.33
CA ARG A 94 1.33 -9.83 -7.18
C ARG A 94 2.54 -10.08 -8.07
N GLU A 95 3.28 -9.03 -8.41
CA GLU A 95 4.38 -9.11 -9.34
C GLU A 95 5.68 -9.45 -8.62
N THR A 96 5.96 -8.77 -7.51
CA THR A 96 7.25 -8.82 -6.80
C THR A 96 7.21 -9.64 -5.52
N ALA A 97 6.03 -9.98 -5.01
CA ALA A 97 5.83 -10.48 -3.64
C ALA A 97 6.24 -9.50 -2.53
N ALA A 98 6.45 -8.21 -2.85
CA ALA A 98 6.77 -7.20 -1.85
C ALA A 98 5.59 -6.97 -0.89
N LYS A 99 5.89 -6.77 0.40
CA LYS A 99 4.89 -6.52 1.43
C LYS A 99 4.31 -5.12 1.28
N CYS A 100 3.00 -5.02 1.09
CA CYS A 100 2.26 -3.76 1.02
C CYS A 100 1.35 -3.62 2.24
N TYR A 101 1.08 -2.38 2.63
CA TYR A 101 0.33 -2.08 3.85
C TYR A 101 -0.69 -0.96 3.64
N MET A 102 -1.70 -0.95 4.48
CA MET A 102 -2.54 0.23 4.70
C MET A 102 -2.67 0.48 6.19
N VAL A 103 -2.41 1.71 6.61
CA VAL A 103 -2.59 2.17 7.98
C VAL A 103 -3.94 2.88 8.07
N ALA A 104 -4.84 2.39 8.92
CA ALA A 104 -6.18 2.96 9.11
C ALA A 104 -6.11 4.39 9.66
N ALA A 105 -7.10 5.22 9.34
CA ALA A 105 -7.24 6.57 9.90
C ALA A 105 -7.14 6.61 11.43
N ARG A 106 -7.63 5.57 12.11
CA ARG A 106 -7.56 5.39 13.58
C ARG A 106 -6.14 5.32 14.14
N GLU A 107 -5.21 4.75 13.38
CA GLU A 107 -3.80 4.59 13.74
C GLU A 107 -2.96 5.83 13.35
N LEU A 108 -3.52 6.73 12.55
CA LEU A 108 -2.84 7.97 12.16
C LEU A 108 -2.89 9.02 13.28
N SER A 109 -1.84 9.84 13.34
CA SER A 109 -1.81 11.07 14.11
C SER A 109 -2.51 12.17 13.32
N ILE A 110 -3.78 12.42 13.66
CA ILE A 110 -4.61 13.47 13.06
C ILE A 110 -4.77 14.60 14.08
N ALA A 111 -4.47 15.83 13.69
CA ALA A 111 -4.67 16.99 14.56
C ALA A 111 -6.16 17.16 14.89
N TRP A 112 -6.47 17.41 16.16
CA TRP A 112 -7.84 17.56 16.67
C TRP A 112 -8.72 16.30 16.55
N ARG A 113 -8.13 15.11 16.38
CA ARG A 113 -8.85 13.83 16.15
C ARG A 113 -9.90 13.46 17.19
N ASP A 114 -9.71 13.91 18.43
CA ASP A 114 -10.61 13.60 19.56
C ASP A 114 -11.57 14.77 19.86
N THR A 115 -11.62 15.77 18.97
CA THR A 115 -12.48 16.95 19.08
C THR A 115 -13.67 16.82 18.11
N PRO A 116 -14.88 16.48 18.59
CA PRO A 116 -16.03 16.18 17.75
C PRO A 116 -16.52 17.34 16.88
N GLN A 117 -16.10 18.58 17.16
CA GLN A 117 -16.38 19.74 16.31
C GLN A 117 -15.57 19.75 15.02
N HIS A 118 -14.46 18.99 14.97
CA HIS A 118 -13.53 18.96 13.84
C HIS A 118 -13.55 17.62 13.12
N TRP A 119 -13.64 16.52 13.87
CA TRP A 119 -13.64 15.17 13.30
C TRP A 119 -14.74 14.33 13.91
N THR A 120 -15.40 13.55 13.05
CA THR A 120 -16.30 12.47 13.48
C THR A 120 -15.82 11.15 12.91
N TRP A 121 -16.18 10.05 13.57
CA TRP A 121 -15.82 8.70 13.17
C TRP A 121 -17.07 8.00 12.67
N ILE A 122 -17.04 7.58 11.41
CA ILE A 122 -18.21 6.98 10.74
C ILE A 122 -17.90 5.54 10.31
N PRO A 123 -18.83 4.60 10.52
CA PRO A 123 -18.74 3.29 9.91
C PRO A 123 -19.11 3.37 8.43
N LEU A 124 -18.34 2.70 7.58
CA LEU A 124 -18.62 2.59 6.14
C LEU A 124 -18.55 1.11 5.74
N GLU A 125 -19.61 0.62 5.11
CA GLU A 125 -19.71 -0.79 4.69
C GLU A 125 -18.67 -1.17 3.64
N ASP A 126 -18.23 -0.21 2.83
CA ASP A 126 -17.20 -0.39 1.82
C ASP A 126 -15.79 0.01 2.30
N SER A 127 -15.62 0.18 3.62
CA SER A 127 -14.32 0.39 4.23
C SER A 127 -13.63 -0.93 4.60
N ARG A 128 -12.29 -0.97 4.46
CA ARG A 128 -11.46 -2.08 4.97
C ARG A 128 -11.39 -2.13 6.49
N PHE A 129 -11.66 -1.00 7.14
CA PHE A 129 -11.59 -0.81 8.58
C PHE A 129 -12.96 -0.42 9.12
N SER A 130 -13.21 -0.71 10.40
CA SER A 130 -14.50 -0.46 11.06
C SER A 130 -14.90 1.02 11.04
N ASP A 131 -13.94 1.93 11.19
CA ASP A 131 -14.18 3.38 11.24
C ASP A 131 -13.34 4.11 10.19
N SER A 132 -13.95 5.11 9.56
CA SER A 132 -13.28 6.15 8.78
C SER A 132 -13.40 7.49 9.49
N ALA A 133 -12.43 8.39 9.28
CA ALA A 133 -12.43 9.73 9.88
C ALA A 133 -13.03 10.75 8.91
N GLU A 134 -14.17 11.34 9.27
CA GLU A 134 -14.80 12.42 8.52
C GLU A 134 -14.42 13.78 9.12
N LEU A 135 -13.88 14.65 8.28
CA LEU A 135 -13.53 16.02 8.59
C LEU A 135 -14.77 16.90 8.51
N ILE A 136 -15.23 17.37 9.67
CA ILE A 136 -16.36 18.31 9.75
C ILE A 136 -15.88 19.69 9.30
N TRP A 137 -14.84 20.23 9.95
CA TRP A 137 -14.32 21.56 9.64
C TRP A 137 -13.00 21.85 10.37
N VAL A 138 -11.94 22.25 9.65
CA VAL A 138 -10.69 22.79 10.23
C VAL A 138 -10.02 23.83 9.31
N CYS A 139 -9.30 24.78 9.89
CA CYS A 139 -8.32 25.59 9.13
C CYS A 139 -6.95 24.91 9.09
N TRP A 140 -6.54 24.32 10.22
CA TRP A 140 -5.29 23.57 10.39
C TRP A 140 -5.53 22.08 10.11
N LEU A 141 -5.02 21.58 9.00
CA LEU A 141 -5.08 20.16 8.65
C LEU A 141 -3.69 19.54 8.81
N GLU A 142 -3.60 18.47 9.60
CA GLU A 142 -2.37 17.70 9.73
C GLU A 142 -2.71 16.24 9.98
N ILE A 143 -2.25 15.38 9.08
CA ILE A 143 -2.42 13.92 9.12
C ILE A 143 -1.04 13.31 8.92
N ARG A 144 -0.56 12.55 9.92
CA ARG A 144 0.74 11.89 9.88
C ARG A 144 0.58 10.42 10.22
N GLY A 145 1.31 9.57 9.51
CA GLY A 145 1.44 8.15 9.77
C GLY A 145 2.90 7.74 9.82
N LYS A 146 3.13 6.55 10.38
CA LYS A 146 4.44 5.93 10.44
C LYS A 146 4.32 4.43 10.20
N ILE A 147 5.35 3.86 9.59
CA ILE A 147 5.54 2.41 9.52
C ILE A 147 7.02 2.10 9.70
N HIS A 148 7.32 1.01 10.39
CA HIS A 148 8.70 0.61 10.59
C HIS A 148 9.27 0.02 9.29
N SER A 149 10.46 0.45 8.85
CA SER A 149 11.15 -0.04 7.64
C SER A 149 11.26 -1.57 7.56
N LYS A 150 11.45 -2.25 8.70
CA LYS A 150 11.53 -3.73 8.80
C LYS A 150 10.23 -4.44 8.43
N MET A 151 9.10 -3.74 8.45
CA MET A 151 7.83 -4.31 7.97
C MET A 151 7.84 -4.41 6.43
N LEU A 152 8.52 -3.48 5.76
CA LEU A 152 8.60 -3.41 4.31
C LEU A 152 9.66 -4.38 3.75
N SER A 153 9.46 -4.78 2.49
CA SER A 153 10.48 -5.52 1.74
C SER A 153 11.66 -4.61 1.40
N GLN A 154 12.86 -5.04 1.75
CA GLN A 154 14.12 -4.31 1.54
C GLN A 154 14.51 -4.31 0.07
N GLY A 155 15.20 -3.26 -0.38
CA GLY A 155 15.62 -3.08 -1.78
C GLY A 155 14.47 -2.82 -2.74
N SER A 156 13.30 -2.40 -2.24
CA SER A 156 12.11 -2.10 -3.03
C SER A 156 11.77 -0.62 -2.99
N THR A 157 11.25 -0.09 -4.09
CA THR A 157 10.69 1.26 -4.16
C THR A 157 9.22 1.21 -3.72
N TYR A 158 8.82 2.16 -2.89
CA TYR A 158 7.45 2.29 -2.42
C TYR A 158 6.88 3.65 -2.78
N ALA A 159 5.58 3.68 -3.05
CA ALA A 159 4.79 4.89 -3.11
C ALA A 159 3.73 4.90 -2.01
N VAL A 160 3.48 6.09 -1.48
CA VAL A 160 2.52 6.33 -0.41
C VAL A 160 1.29 6.99 -0.97
N TYR A 161 0.10 6.45 -0.65
CA TYR A 161 -1.18 6.95 -1.15
C TYR A 161 -2.15 7.22 -0.01
N THR A 162 -2.77 8.39 0.02
CA THR A 162 -3.94 8.62 0.87
C THR A 162 -5.18 8.09 0.16
N VAL A 163 -5.99 7.29 0.85
CA VAL A 163 -7.26 6.76 0.33
C VAL A 163 -8.42 7.33 1.12
N TYR A 164 -9.36 7.96 0.41
CA TYR A 164 -10.43 8.76 1.02
C TYR A 164 -11.63 8.92 0.09
N LYS A 165 -12.72 9.45 0.63
CA LYS A 165 -13.90 9.93 -0.09
C LYS A 165 -14.11 11.40 0.23
N LEU A 166 -14.95 12.04 -0.58
CA LEU A 166 -15.46 13.37 -0.32
C LEU A 166 -16.92 13.26 0.10
N ALA A 167 -17.33 14.07 1.07
CA ALA A 167 -18.74 14.30 1.40
C ALA A 167 -19.47 14.95 0.22
N GLU A 168 -20.79 15.12 0.32
CA GLU A 168 -21.60 15.70 -0.76
C GLU A 168 -21.17 17.14 -1.12
N GLU A 169 -20.82 17.93 -0.10
CA GLU A 169 -20.41 19.33 -0.24
C GLU A 169 -19.04 19.54 0.43
N PRO A 170 -17.93 19.07 -0.17
CA PRO A 170 -16.59 19.32 0.34
C PRO A 170 -16.21 20.79 0.11
N ASP A 171 -15.47 21.37 1.04
CA ASP A 171 -14.98 22.75 0.92
C ASP A 171 -13.48 22.82 1.21
N GLY A 172 -12.80 23.71 0.49
CA GLY A 172 -11.37 24.02 0.66
C GLY A 172 -10.36 22.91 0.35
N LEU A 173 -10.81 21.74 -0.14
CA LEU A 173 -9.95 20.60 -0.48
C LEU A 173 -9.31 20.69 -1.88
N ASN A 174 -9.75 21.66 -2.69
CA ASN A 174 -9.16 22.00 -3.99
C ASN A 174 -7.89 22.84 -3.86
N PHE A 175 -7.60 23.43 -2.70
CA PHE A 175 -6.35 24.16 -2.48
C PHE A 175 -5.17 23.21 -2.24
N PRO A 176 -3.97 23.52 -2.76
CA PRO A 176 -2.79 22.69 -2.55
C PRO A 176 -2.40 22.58 -1.07
N VAL A 177 -2.14 21.36 -0.62
CA VAL A 177 -1.59 21.03 0.71
C VAL A 177 -0.18 20.44 0.56
N ASN A 178 0.63 20.50 1.62
CA ASN A 178 1.95 19.86 1.63
C ASN A 178 1.80 18.35 1.87
N ALA A 179 2.37 17.52 1.00
CA ALA A 179 2.60 16.12 1.27
C ALA A 179 4.07 15.89 1.61
N SER A 180 4.35 14.89 2.44
CA SER A 180 5.72 14.53 2.78
C SER A 180 5.87 13.04 3.04
N VAL A 181 7.04 12.52 2.67
CA VAL A 181 7.53 11.19 3.02
C VAL A 181 8.96 11.35 3.53
N SER A 182 9.29 10.72 4.65
CA SER A 182 10.63 10.79 5.23
C SER A 182 11.17 9.42 5.62
N VAL A 183 12.39 9.13 5.20
CA VAL A 183 13.13 7.87 5.41
C VAL A 183 14.59 8.20 5.69
N GLY A 184 15.19 7.58 6.71
CA GLY A 184 16.62 7.74 7.00
C GLY A 184 17.07 9.19 7.26
N GLY A 185 16.16 10.09 7.66
CA GLY A 185 16.42 11.53 7.81
C GLY A 185 16.31 12.36 6.53
N SER A 186 16.15 11.72 5.36
CA SER A 186 15.79 12.39 4.12
C SER A 186 14.29 12.68 4.09
N ILE A 187 13.90 13.87 3.63
CA ILE A 187 12.50 14.28 3.51
C ILE A 187 12.22 14.62 2.05
N LEU A 188 11.28 13.90 1.45
CA LEU A 188 10.67 14.26 0.18
C LEU A 188 9.38 15.03 0.48
N ALA A 189 9.26 16.25 -0.04
CA ALA A 189 8.07 17.07 0.09
C ALA A 189 7.52 17.43 -1.29
N SER A 190 6.20 17.45 -1.42
CA SER A 190 5.50 17.78 -2.65
C SER A 190 4.22 18.56 -2.33
N LYS A 191 3.61 19.16 -3.36
CA LYS A 191 2.29 19.80 -3.26
C LYS A 191 1.26 18.90 -3.90
N VAL A 192 0.11 18.73 -3.23
CA VAL A 192 -0.97 17.86 -3.68
C VAL A 192 -2.32 18.52 -3.44
N CYS A 193 -3.35 18.17 -4.21
CA CYS A 193 -4.74 18.59 -3.93
C CYS A 193 -5.61 17.37 -3.62
N LEU A 194 -6.53 17.52 -2.67
CA LEU A 194 -7.48 16.46 -2.28
C LEU A 194 -8.78 16.49 -3.10
N GLN A 195 -8.97 17.52 -3.90
CA GLN A 195 -10.11 17.64 -4.80
C GLN A 195 -9.64 18.24 -6.12
N ARG A 196 -10.07 17.64 -7.22
CA ARG A 196 -9.86 18.21 -8.55
C ARG A 196 -10.91 19.27 -8.79
N ASP A 197 -10.48 20.48 -9.11
CA ASP A 197 -11.36 21.57 -9.54
C ASP A 197 -11.08 21.88 -11.03
N PRO A 198 -12.02 21.59 -11.95
CA PRO A 198 -11.85 21.88 -13.38
C PRO A 198 -11.66 23.38 -13.69
N HIS A 199 -12.07 24.26 -12.78
CA HIS A 199 -11.97 25.71 -12.95
C HIS A 199 -10.68 26.29 -12.38
N MET A 200 -9.89 25.50 -11.63
CA MET A 200 -8.58 25.90 -11.14
C MET A 200 -7.47 25.37 -12.05
N ILE A 201 -6.58 26.28 -12.44
CA ILE A 201 -5.31 25.92 -13.09
C ILE A 201 -4.35 25.50 -11.98
N HIS A 202 -4.20 24.20 -11.78
CA HIS A 202 -3.15 23.67 -10.91
C HIS A 202 -1.80 23.72 -11.64
N PRO A 203 -0.71 24.09 -10.95
CA PRO A 203 0.64 23.93 -11.48
C PRO A 203 0.89 22.47 -11.90
N GLU A 204 1.71 22.25 -12.93
CA GLU A 204 2.01 20.90 -13.45
C GLU A 204 2.60 19.96 -12.38
N ASP A 205 3.27 20.51 -11.38
CA ASP A 205 3.94 19.77 -10.31
C ASP A 205 3.01 19.37 -9.14
N VAL A 206 1.71 19.70 -9.20
CA VAL A 206 0.75 19.33 -8.15
C VAL A 206 0.12 17.98 -8.46
N ALA A 207 0.31 17.01 -7.56
CA ALA A 207 -0.37 15.72 -7.70
C ALA A 207 -1.89 15.88 -7.45
N LEU A 208 -2.68 15.29 -8.34
CA LEU A 208 -4.14 15.33 -8.29
C LEU A 208 -4.68 13.92 -8.04
N PRO A 209 -5.86 13.81 -7.39
CA PRO A 209 -6.38 12.51 -7.02
C PRO A 209 -7.03 11.83 -8.23
N HIS A 210 -7.13 10.50 -8.13
CA HIS A 210 -7.82 9.66 -9.10
C HIS A 210 -8.86 8.79 -8.42
N GLN A 211 -9.97 8.53 -9.10
CA GLN A 211 -11.01 7.65 -8.58
C GLN A 211 -10.66 6.19 -8.89
N ARG A 212 -10.74 5.34 -7.87
CA ARG A 212 -10.54 3.90 -7.95
C ARG A 212 -11.81 3.20 -8.42
N VAL A 213 -11.64 1.95 -8.85
CA VAL A 213 -12.75 1.08 -9.28
C VAL A 213 -13.71 0.76 -8.12
N ASP A 214 -13.21 0.77 -6.88
CA ASP A 214 -14.01 0.57 -5.65
C ASP A 214 -14.74 1.84 -5.18
N GLY A 215 -14.67 2.94 -5.94
CA GLY A 215 -15.34 4.20 -5.64
C GLY A 215 -14.59 5.12 -4.67
N TRP A 216 -13.49 4.66 -4.07
CA TRP A 216 -12.61 5.50 -3.27
C TRP A 216 -11.73 6.40 -4.15
N MET A 217 -11.31 7.56 -3.64
CA MET A 217 -10.26 8.37 -4.23
C MET A 217 -8.91 7.91 -3.70
N GLU A 218 -7.88 7.96 -4.54
CA GLU A 218 -6.48 7.87 -4.09
C GLU A 218 -5.65 9.05 -4.58
N LEU A 219 -4.68 9.44 -3.75
CA LEU A 219 -3.75 10.53 -4.02
C LEU A 219 -2.34 10.12 -3.60
N GLU A 220 -1.39 10.18 -4.53
CA GLU A 220 0.02 9.91 -4.25
C GLU A 220 0.62 11.05 -3.42
N LEU A 221 1.22 10.72 -2.28
CA LEU A 221 1.92 11.67 -1.41
C LEU A 221 3.41 11.76 -1.75
N GLY A 222 3.99 10.68 -2.28
CA GLY A 222 5.39 10.61 -2.66
C GLY A 222 5.92 9.19 -2.69
N GLU A 223 7.19 9.08 -3.07
CA GLU A 223 7.91 7.81 -3.23
C GLU A 223 9.16 7.78 -2.35
N PHE A 224 9.59 6.57 -2.00
CA PHE A 224 10.85 6.34 -1.30
C PHE A 224 11.42 4.96 -1.64
N VAL A 225 12.74 4.80 -1.46
CA VAL A 225 13.40 3.50 -1.55
C VAL A 225 13.60 2.98 -0.14
N CYS A 226 13.21 1.74 0.12
CA CYS A 226 13.50 1.06 1.38
C CYS A 226 14.86 0.35 1.25
N GLU A 227 15.95 0.97 1.69
CA GLU A 227 17.29 0.42 1.49
C GLU A 227 17.62 -0.72 2.47
N ALA A 228 18.49 -1.65 2.03
CA ALA A 228 18.89 -2.78 2.85
C ALA A 228 19.73 -2.33 4.05
N GLY A 229 19.25 -2.62 5.25
CA GLY A 229 19.94 -2.29 6.50
C GLY A 229 19.50 -0.98 7.13
N GLU A 230 18.54 -0.27 6.54
CA GLU A 230 17.88 0.85 7.20
C GLU A 230 16.99 0.36 8.34
N ASP A 231 17.34 0.77 9.56
CA ASP A 231 16.57 0.52 10.77
C ASP A 231 15.94 1.83 11.24
N GLY A 232 14.64 2.00 11.01
CA GLY A 232 13.93 3.19 11.46
C GLY A 232 12.48 3.27 11.00
N ASP A 233 11.84 4.38 11.35
CA ASP A 233 10.49 4.70 10.93
C ASP A 233 10.50 5.40 9.58
N VAL A 234 9.65 4.93 8.67
CA VAL A 234 9.20 5.69 7.51
C VAL A 234 8.00 6.52 7.97
N SER A 235 8.13 7.84 7.95
CA SER A 235 7.01 8.74 8.26
C SER A 235 6.43 9.32 6.98
N PHE A 236 5.12 9.52 6.95
CA PHE A 236 4.43 10.07 5.79
C PHE A 236 3.19 10.85 6.23
N GLY A 237 2.68 11.71 5.36
CA GLY A 237 1.46 12.43 5.66
C GLY A 237 1.25 13.65 4.79
N LEU A 238 0.20 14.38 5.14
CA LEU A 238 -0.14 15.65 4.52
C LEU A 238 -0.47 16.70 5.58
N SER A 239 -0.17 17.95 5.28
CA SER A 239 -0.38 19.07 6.19
C SER A 239 -0.66 20.37 5.44
N GLU A 240 -1.52 21.18 6.01
CA GLU A 240 -1.74 22.57 5.64
C GLU A 240 -2.04 23.35 6.92
N THR A 241 -1.06 24.12 7.36
CA THR A 241 -1.05 24.79 8.67
C THR A 241 -0.82 26.30 8.57
N GLU A 242 -0.52 26.78 7.36
CA GLU A 242 -0.17 28.18 7.11
C GLU A 242 -1.39 28.96 6.62
N SER A 243 -2.21 28.33 5.78
CA SER A 243 -3.42 28.94 5.25
C SER A 243 -4.59 28.83 6.23
N LEU A 244 -5.31 29.94 6.42
CA LEU A 244 -6.53 30.02 7.21
C LEU A 244 -7.79 29.56 6.44
N TYR A 245 -7.64 29.07 5.21
CA TYR A 245 -8.77 28.52 4.46
C TYR A 245 -9.30 27.25 5.13
N CYS A 246 -10.60 27.27 5.35
CA CYS A 246 -11.34 26.20 6.01
C CYS A 246 -11.44 24.99 5.08
N LYS A 247 -11.46 23.80 5.67
CA LYS A 247 -11.51 22.53 4.96
C LYS A 247 -12.55 21.64 5.63
N SER A 248 -13.42 21.03 4.84
CA SER A 248 -14.47 20.13 5.30
C SER A 248 -14.75 19.03 4.28
N GLY A 249 -15.40 17.96 4.72
CA GLY A 249 -15.90 16.91 3.85
C GLY A 249 -14.86 15.89 3.39
N LEU A 250 -13.69 15.83 4.02
CA LEU A 250 -12.71 14.75 3.79
C LEU A 250 -13.10 13.52 4.61
N ILE A 251 -13.35 12.39 3.97
CA ILE A 251 -13.66 11.10 4.62
C ILE A 251 -12.46 10.17 4.42
N LEU A 252 -11.57 10.11 5.40
CA LEU A 252 -10.31 9.38 5.34
C LEU A 252 -10.48 7.92 5.77
N GLN A 253 -10.11 6.98 4.90
CA GLN A 253 -10.00 5.57 5.25
C GLN A 253 -8.64 5.26 5.87
N GLY A 254 -7.57 5.75 5.23
CA GLY A 254 -6.21 5.47 5.67
C GLY A 254 -5.16 5.84 4.62
N ILE A 255 -3.93 5.42 4.87
CA ILE A 255 -2.79 5.63 3.98
C ILE A 255 -2.20 4.28 3.57
N GLU A 256 -2.13 4.02 2.26
CA GLU A 256 -1.50 2.84 1.66
C GLU A 256 -0.01 3.07 1.39
N ILE A 257 0.80 2.04 1.60
CA ILE A 257 2.21 1.95 1.24
C ILE A 257 2.33 0.77 0.29
N ARG A 258 2.54 1.06 -0.99
CA ARG A 258 2.52 0.08 -2.09
C ARG A 258 3.89 -0.01 -2.75
N CYS A 259 4.35 -1.21 -3.06
CA CYS A 259 5.53 -1.39 -3.90
C CYS A 259 5.25 -0.79 -5.28
N LYS A 260 6.19 -0.02 -5.81
CA LYS A 260 6.14 0.60 -7.14
C LYS A 260 7.18 -0.07 -8.02
N ASN A 261 6.72 -0.60 -9.15
CA ASN A 261 7.53 -1.33 -10.12
C ASN A 261 7.85 -0.48 -11.34
#